data_AF-A0A6C0CH29-F1
#
_entry.id   AF-A0A6C0CH29-F1
#
_cell.length_a   1.000
_cell.length_b   1.000
_cell.length_c   1.000
_cell.angle_alpha   90.00
_cell.angle_beta   90.00
_cell.angle_gamma   90.00
#
_symmetry.space_group_name_H-M   'P 1'
#
loop_
_entity.id
_entity.type
_entity.pdbx_description
1 polymer ?
#
loop_
_entity_poly.entity_id
_entity_poly.type
_entity_poly.pdbx_seq_one_letter_code
_entity_poly.pdbx_strand_id
1 'polypeptide(L)'
;MTIIDDYGSFESIVFESDGIIYGGYVRDKFINQSIKTKFIIPNDMDIFFKNEEVAKKFIEELASYGDIIKTKNNDETYTGLFSIIQHKQISVINENQTLTFDVSYPFKNTEIECQYLEPPFYNLDMECNGFLMDSSGIRYSSMTGTYLDTLKSSQKKGEIFRIIDDMNKMQTNLTTIGGLKIEEPYIVGRVLKMINRKSSWKILNAPFKFQKRNFICKCCNEISFKSGYKVGDFSYDKECFFDKLYKFEFKRELNFVIDEQKLSFI
;
A
#
# COMPACT_ATOMS: atom_id res chain seq x y z
N MET A 1 -12.51 -20.63 -25.27
CA MET A 1 -11.89 -19.35 -24.93
C MET A 1 -12.80 -18.70 -23.91
N THR A 2 -12.42 -18.80 -22.63
CA THR A 2 -13.26 -18.32 -21.52
C THR A 2 -13.02 -16.83 -21.39
N ILE A 3 -14.04 -16.03 -21.66
CA ILE A 3 -14.00 -14.58 -21.41
C ILE A 3 -13.84 -14.43 -19.89
N ILE A 4 -12.74 -13.84 -19.46
CA ILE A 4 -12.49 -13.53 -18.05
C ILE A 4 -13.28 -12.26 -17.72
N ASP A 5 -14.54 -12.42 -17.36
CA ASP A 5 -15.43 -11.28 -17.09
C ASP A 5 -15.44 -10.82 -15.63
N ASP A 6 -14.67 -11.43 -14.73
CA ASP A 6 -14.60 -10.93 -13.34
C ASP A 6 -13.31 -11.34 -12.63
N TYR A 7 -12.76 -10.45 -11.80
CA TYR A 7 -11.60 -10.72 -10.94
C TYR A 7 -11.82 -11.91 -10.00
N GLY A 8 -13.07 -12.33 -9.80
CA GLY A 8 -13.40 -13.58 -9.10
C GLY A 8 -12.69 -14.80 -9.69
N SER A 9 -12.39 -14.82 -11.00
CA SER A 9 -11.59 -15.89 -11.60
C SER A 9 -10.15 -15.89 -11.08
N PHE A 10 -9.48 -14.74 -11.06
CA PHE A 10 -8.11 -14.61 -10.56
C PHE A 10 -8.00 -14.89 -9.06
N GLU A 11 -8.96 -14.42 -8.27
CA GLU A 11 -9.01 -14.74 -6.84
C GLU A 11 -9.11 -16.25 -6.62
N SER A 12 -9.98 -16.92 -7.38
CA SER A 12 -10.15 -18.38 -7.28
C SER A 12 -8.85 -19.10 -7.60
N ILE A 13 -8.15 -18.71 -8.66
CA ILE A 13 -6.85 -19.29 -9.05
C ILE A 13 -5.80 -19.08 -7.94
N VAL A 14 -5.74 -17.86 -7.39
CA VAL A 14 -4.82 -17.56 -6.28
C VAL A 14 -5.12 -18.45 -5.07
N PHE A 15 -6.40 -18.61 -4.71
CA PHE A 15 -6.80 -19.39 -3.53
C PHE A 15 -6.69 -20.90 -3.72
N GLU A 16 -6.95 -21.42 -4.92
CA GLU A 16 -6.71 -22.82 -5.29
C GLU A 16 -5.23 -23.18 -5.20
N SER A 17 -4.35 -22.18 -5.28
CA SER A 17 -2.90 -22.30 -5.12
C SER A 17 -2.41 -21.88 -3.73
N ASP A 18 -3.28 -21.82 -2.71
CA ASP A 18 -2.95 -21.37 -1.36
C ASP A 18 -2.26 -19.99 -1.28
N GLY A 19 -2.53 -19.12 -2.25
CA GLY A 19 -2.00 -17.76 -2.30
C GLY A 19 -2.75 -16.80 -1.38
N ILE A 20 -2.05 -15.74 -0.98
CA ILE A 20 -2.56 -14.68 -0.11
C ILE A 20 -2.56 -13.37 -0.89
N ILE A 21 -3.73 -12.78 -1.10
CA ILE A 21 -3.87 -11.44 -1.69
C ILE A 21 -3.77 -10.40 -0.57
N TYR A 22 -3.07 -9.28 -0.81
CA TYR A 22 -2.87 -8.26 0.22
C TYR A 22 -2.86 -6.82 -0.33
N GLY A 23 -2.67 -5.86 0.57
CA GLY A 23 -2.41 -4.47 0.20
C GLY A 23 -3.65 -3.76 -0.36
N GLY A 24 -3.44 -3.01 -1.45
CA GLY A 24 -4.45 -2.09 -1.96
C GLY A 24 -5.72 -2.78 -2.47
N TYR A 25 -5.56 -3.95 -3.07
CA TYR A 25 -6.66 -4.75 -3.61
C TYR A 25 -7.68 -5.13 -2.53
N VAL A 26 -7.21 -5.69 -1.42
CA VAL A 26 -8.08 -6.17 -0.32
C VAL A 26 -8.86 -5.02 0.30
N ARG A 27 -8.18 -3.89 0.54
CA ARG A 27 -8.79 -2.66 1.06
C ARG A 27 -9.93 -2.17 0.16
N ASP A 28 -9.67 -2.08 -1.14
CA ASP A 28 -10.65 -1.56 -2.10
C ASP A 28 -11.84 -2.53 -2.25
N LYS A 29 -11.59 -3.85 -2.23
CA LYS A 29 -12.64 -4.87 -2.21
C LYS A 29 -13.53 -4.76 -0.97
N PHE A 30 -12.95 -4.56 0.20
CA PHE A 30 -13.67 -4.38 1.46
C PHE A 30 -14.63 -3.16 1.40
N ILE A 31 -14.16 -2.05 0.83
CA ILE A 31 -14.96 -0.82 0.69
C ILE A 31 -16.07 -1.00 -0.34
N ASN A 32 -15.80 -1.69 -1.45
CA ASN A 32 -16.79 -2.00 -2.48
C ASN A 32 -17.99 -2.76 -1.93
N GLN A 33 -17.74 -3.74 -1.06
CA GLN A 33 -18.80 -4.49 -0.38
C GLN A 33 -19.65 -3.60 0.54
N SER A 34 -19.02 -2.59 1.15
CA SER A 34 -19.65 -1.74 2.18
C SER A 34 -20.46 -0.57 1.60
N ILE A 35 -19.99 0.06 0.51
CA ILE A 35 -20.55 1.34 0.02
C ILE A 35 -21.55 1.15 -1.16
N LYS A 36 -21.75 -0.07 -1.68
CA LYS A 36 -22.59 -0.37 -2.88
C LYS A 36 -22.28 0.47 -4.12
N THR A 37 -21.23 1.27 -4.09
CA THR A 37 -20.68 1.94 -5.25
C THR A 37 -19.80 0.94 -5.96
N LYS A 38 -20.02 0.75 -7.26
CA LYS A 38 -19.07 0.05 -8.13
C LYS A 38 -17.77 0.88 -8.18
N PHE A 39 -16.91 0.77 -7.16
CA PHE A 39 -15.57 1.32 -7.30
C PHE A 39 -14.83 0.53 -8.36
N ILE A 40 -13.97 1.29 -9.01
CA ILE A 40 -13.03 0.91 -10.04
C ILE A 40 -12.49 -0.48 -9.75
N ILE A 41 -12.61 -1.36 -10.75
CA ILE A 41 -11.92 -2.63 -10.81
C ILE A 41 -10.45 -2.33 -10.55
N PRO A 42 -9.83 -2.83 -9.44
CA PRO A 42 -8.41 -2.63 -9.20
C PRO A 42 -7.63 -3.06 -10.44
N ASN A 43 -6.53 -2.38 -10.78
CA ASN A 43 -5.67 -2.80 -11.90
C ASN A 43 -4.36 -3.42 -11.39
N ASP A 44 -4.17 -3.42 -10.07
CA ASP A 44 -3.02 -3.93 -9.34
C ASP A 44 -3.47 -4.92 -8.25
N MET A 45 -2.83 -6.09 -8.19
CA MET A 45 -3.04 -7.10 -7.15
C MET A 45 -1.69 -7.57 -6.60
N ASP A 46 -1.48 -7.36 -5.31
CA ASP A 46 -0.32 -7.92 -4.59
C ASP A 46 -0.66 -9.34 -4.10
N ILE A 47 0.16 -10.32 -4.45
CA ILE A 47 -0.05 -11.74 -4.12
C ILE A 47 1.20 -12.29 -3.44
N PHE A 48 1.03 -13.12 -2.43
CA PHE A 48 2.10 -13.87 -1.80
C PHE A 48 1.84 -15.38 -1.83
N PHE A 49 2.85 -16.14 -2.24
CA PHE A 49 2.87 -17.59 -2.15
C PHE A 49 3.99 -18.04 -1.21
N LYS A 50 3.73 -19.06 -0.40
CA LYS A 50 4.72 -19.60 0.55
C LYS A 50 5.75 -20.54 -0.09
N ASN A 51 5.58 -20.87 -1.37
CA ASN A 51 6.43 -21.81 -2.09
C ASN A 51 6.70 -21.27 -3.51
N GLU A 52 7.96 -21.36 -3.93
CA GLU A 52 8.44 -20.85 -5.22
C GLU A 52 7.82 -21.62 -6.40
N GLU A 53 7.66 -22.94 -6.27
CA GLU A 53 7.11 -23.79 -7.34
C GLU A 53 5.63 -23.47 -7.57
N VAL A 54 4.86 -23.25 -6.50
CA VAL A 54 3.47 -22.80 -6.57
C VAL A 54 3.38 -21.42 -7.22
N ALA A 55 4.24 -20.47 -6.83
CA ALA A 55 4.27 -19.16 -7.44
C ALA A 55 4.58 -19.23 -8.94
N LYS A 56 5.57 -20.04 -9.33
CA LYS A 56 5.92 -20.26 -10.75
C LYS A 56 4.78 -20.85 -11.54
N LYS A 57 4.11 -21.87 -11.01
CA LYS A 57 2.94 -22.48 -11.64
C LYS A 57 1.82 -21.45 -11.85
N PHE A 58 1.53 -20.63 -10.84
CA PHE A 58 0.57 -19.53 -10.97
C PHE A 58 0.96 -18.56 -12.10
N ILE A 59 2.24 -18.18 -12.17
CA ILE A 59 2.76 -17.28 -13.21
C ILE A 59 2.64 -17.90 -14.61
N GLU A 60 2.91 -19.18 -14.75
CA GLU A 60 2.73 -19.92 -16.01
C GLU A 60 1.24 -19.98 -16.41
N GLU A 61 0.35 -20.21 -15.45
CA GLU A 61 -1.10 -20.20 -15.67
C GLU A 61 -1.61 -18.81 -16.08
N LEU A 62 -1.04 -17.72 -15.55
CA LEU A 62 -1.36 -16.35 -15.98
C LEU A 62 -1.14 -16.14 -17.49
N ALA A 63 -0.14 -16.81 -18.09
CA ALA A 63 0.12 -16.73 -19.53
C ALA A 63 -1.00 -17.31 -20.39
N SER A 64 -1.86 -18.15 -19.82
CA SER A 64 -3.03 -18.70 -20.54
C SER A 64 -4.18 -17.71 -20.68
N TYR A 65 -4.13 -16.59 -19.95
CA TYR A 65 -5.19 -15.60 -19.86
C TYR A 65 -4.93 -14.33 -20.69
N GLY A 66 -3.74 -14.20 -21.27
CA GLY A 66 -3.36 -13.08 -22.12
C GLY A 66 -1.85 -12.99 -22.33
N ASP A 67 -1.42 -12.02 -23.12
CA ASP A 67 0.00 -11.82 -23.38
C ASP A 67 0.69 -11.22 -22.15
N ILE A 68 1.75 -11.89 -21.67
CA ILE A 68 2.64 -11.34 -20.63
C ILE A 68 3.58 -10.34 -21.30
N ILE A 69 3.40 -9.06 -20.98
CA ILE A 69 4.12 -7.97 -21.68
C ILE A 69 5.28 -7.41 -20.85
N LYS A 70 5.24 -7.62 -19.53
CA LYS A 70 6.31 -7.16 -18.65
C LYS A 70 6.49 -8.11 -17.49
N THR A 71 7.73 -8.56 -17.32
CA THR A 71 8.19 -9.17 -16.06
C THR A 71 9.30 -8.26 -15.53
N LYS A 72 9.15 -7.74 -14.31
CA LYS A 72 10.20 -6.99 -13.62
C LYS A 72 10.51 -7.69 -12.30
N ASN A 73 11.74 -8.15 -12.14
CA ASN A 73 12.25 -8.59 -10.84
C ASN A 73 12.54 -7.33 -10.02
N ASN A 74 11.88 -7.19 -8.86
CA ASN A 74 12.19 -6.15 -7.89
C ASN A 74 12.77 -6.79 -6.63
N ASP A 75 13.86 -7.55 -6.77
CA ASP A 75 14.50 -8.25 -5.65
C ASP A 75 15.07 -7.29 -4.59
N GLU A 76 15.20 -5.99 -4.93
CA GLU A 76 15.66 -4.92 -4.03
C GLU A 76 14.56 -4.33 -3.13
N THR A 77 13.29 -4.72 -3.31
CA THR A 77 12.16 -4.09 -2.58
C THR A 77 12.13 -4.42 -1.09
N TYR A 78 12.72 -5.56 -0.72
CA TYR A 78 12.74 -6.06 0.64
C TYR A 78 14.17 -6.05 1.19
N THR A 79 14.35 -5.48 2.38
CA THR A 79 15.65 -5.37 3.04
C THR A 79 15.67 -6.18 4.35
N GLY A 80 16.86 -6.47 4.87
CA GLY A 80 17.03 -7.19 6.13
C GLY A 80 16.50 -8.63 6.06
N LEU A 81 15.71 -9.03 7.06
CA LEU A 81 15.14 -10.39 7.17
C LEU A 81 14.28 -10.79 5.96
N PHE A 82 13.81 -9.84 5.18
CA PHE A 82 12.90 -10.08 4.04
C PHE A 82 13.62 -10.13 2.70
N SER A 83 14.97 -10.04 2.68
CA SER A 83 15.77 -10.29 1.47
C SER A 83 15.66 -11.74 0.96
N ILE A 84 14.98 -12.61 1.71
CA ILE A 84 14.67 -14.00 1.33
C ILE A 84 13.39 -14.10 0.48
N ILE A 85 12.70 -12.98 0.23
CA ILE A 85 11.50 -12.89 -0.60
C ILE A 85 11.88 -12.34 -1.97
N GLN A 86 11.57 -13.10 -3.01
CA GLN A 86 11.57 -12.64 -4.38
C GLN A 86 10.26 -11.89 -4.68
N HIS A 87 10.36 -10.81 -5.47
CA HIS A 87 9.21 -10.02 -5.90
C HIS A 87 9.21 -9.84 -7.41
N LYS A 88 8.14 -10.27 -8.07
CA LYS A 88 7.97 -10.19 -9.51
C LYS A 88 6.71 -9.43 -9.87
N GLN A 89 6.88 -8.33 -10.59
CA GLN A 89 5.77 -7.64 -11.22
C GLN A 89 5.49 -8.23 -12.59
N ILE A 90 4.24 -8.60 -12.84
CA ILE A 90 3.76 -9.25 -14.06
C ILE A 90 2.58 -8.46 -14.59
N SER A 91 2.64 -8.06 -15.86
CA SER A 91 1.52 -7.40 -16.52
C SER A 91 0.94 -8.30 -17.61
N VAL A 92 -0.33 -8.68 -17.47
CA VAL A 92 -1.11 -9.44 -18.45
C VAL A 92 -2.02 -8.47 -19.19
N ILE A 93 -2.01 -8.51 -20.52
CA ILE A 93 -2.97 -7.77 -21.34
C ILE A 93 -3.95 -8.74 -21.98
N ASN A 94 -5.24 -8.44 -21.79
CA ASN A 94 -6.33 -9.12 -22.47
C ASN A 94 -7.23 -8.06 -23.11
N GLU A 95 -7.38 -8.15 -24.44
CA GLU A 95 -8.24 -7.39 -25.39
C GLU A 95 -8.44 -5.87 -25.15
N ASN A 96 -8.78 -5.40 -23.95
CA ASN A 96 -8.94 -3.99 -23.58
C ASN A 96 -8.42 -3.60 -22.17
N GLN A 97 -7.81 -4.52 -21.41
CA GLN A 97 -7.37 -4.26 -20.04
C GLN A 97 -5.94 -4.75 -19.79
N THR A 98 -5.18 -3.97 -19.03
CA THR A 98 -3.90 -4.39 -18.45
C THR A 98 -4.12 -4.68 -16.98
N LEU A 99 -3.84 -5.92 -16.58
CA LEU A 99 -3.84 -6.36 -15.19
C LEU A 99 -2.39 -6.50 -14.73
N THR A 100 -2.08 -5.91 -13.58
CA THR A 100 -0.75 -6.00 -12.97
C THR A 100 -0.83 -6.84 -11.70
N PHE A 101 0.03 -7.84 -11.62
CA PHE A 101 0.20 -8.73 -10.48
C PHE A 101 1.59 -8.52 -9.90
N ASP A 102 1.66 -8.17 -8.63
CA ASP A 102 2.90 -8.05 -7.88
C ASP A 102 3.04 -9.32 -7.01
N VAL A 103 3.74 -10.31 -7.54
CA VAL A 103 3.83 -11.67 -6.97
C VAL A 103 5.09 -11.79 -6.12
N SER A 104 4.90 -11.99 -4.82
CA SER A 104 5.94 -12.23 -3.83
C SER A 104 6.01 -13.72 -3.46
N TYR A 105 7.21 -14.27 -3.30
CA TYR A 105 7.41 -15.65 -2.84
C TYR A 105 8.84 -15.85 -2.32
N PRO A 106 9.12 -16.79 -1.41
CA PRO A 106 10.49 -17.04 -0.92
C PRO A 106 11.40 -17.64 -2.00
N PHE A 107 12.71 -17.49 -1.86
CA PHE A 107 13.65 -18.34 -2.62
C PHE A 107 13.49 -19.81 -2.20
N LYS A 108 13.67 -20.75 -3.13
CA LYS A 108 13.53 -22.20 -2.87
C LYS A 108 14.31 -22.71 -1.67
N ASN A 109 15.51 -22.15 -1.42
CA ASN A 109 16.36 -22.55 -0.30
C ASN A 109 16.00 -21.85 1.02
N THR A 110 14.97 -21.00 1.05
CA THR A 110 14.53 -20.22 2.22
C THR A 110 13.04 -20.43 2.56
N GLU A 111 12.38 -21.42 1.96
CA GLU A 111 10.93 -21.66 2.16
C GLU A 111 10.60 -22.05 3.60
N ILE A 112 11.49 -22.80 4.26
CA ILE A 112 11.31 -23.27 5.63
C ILE A 112 11.27 -22.10 6.62
N GLU A 113 12.13 -21.10 6.40
CA GLU A 113 12.19 -19.86 7.17
C GLU A 113 10.92 -19.01 6.97
N CYS A 114 10.24 -19.18 5.84
CA CYS A 114 9.05 -18.43 5.45
C CYS A 114 7.71 -19.13 5.78
N GLN A 115 7.72 -20.30 6.44
CA GLN A 115 6.49 -21.06 6.71
C GLN A 115 5.44 -20.26 7.52
N TYR A 116 5.89 -19.38 8.41
CA TYR A 116 5.04 -18.50 9.22
C TYR A 116 4.98 -17.07 8.71
N LEU A 117 5.66 -16.79 7.60
CA LEU A 117 5.71 -15.46 7.03
C LEU A 117 4.39 -15.13 6.35
N GLU A 118 3.94 -13.89 6.52
CA GLU A 118 2.82 -13.33 5.79
C GLU A 118 3.04 -11.84 5.48
N PRO A 119 2.42 -11.32 4.41
CA PRO A 119 2.42 -9.89 4.14
C PRO A 119 1.81 -9.11 5.31
N PRO A 120 2.19 -7.84 5.52
CA PRO A 120 3.09 -7.01 4.72
C PRO A 120 4.57 -7.14 5.11
N PHE A 121 4.99 -8.26 5.71
CA PHE A 121 6.40 -8.54 6.02
C PHE A 121 7.04 -7.48 6.91
N TYR A 122 6.36 -7.10 8.00
CA TYR A 122 6.80 -6.05 8.91
C TYR A 122 7.03 -4.67 8.27
N ASN A 123 6.49 -4.45 7.07
CA ASN A 123 6.65 -3.24 6.27
C ASN A 123 5.29 -2.65 5.89
N LEU A 124 4.37 -2.59 6.87
CA LEU A 124 3.10 -1.93 6.65
C LEU A 124 3.33 -0.43 6.41
N ASP A 125 2.73 0.12 5.35
CA ASP A 125 2.82 1.55 5.00
C ASP A 125 1.64 2.37 5.52
N MET A 126 0.43 1.80 5.49
CA MET A 126 -0.80 2.40 5.99
C MET A 126 -1.65 1.33 6.67
N GLU A 127 -2.31 1.67 7.77
CA GLU A 127 -3.09 0.70 8.55
C GLU A 127 -4.12 -0.06 7.71
N CYS A 128 -4.77 0.63 6.77
CA CYS A 128 -5.75 0.05 5.85
C CYS A 128 -5.18 -1.02 4.89
N ASN A 129 -3.86 -1.08 4.71
CA ASN A 129 -3.19 -2.05 3.81
C ASN A 129 -2.80 -3.33 4.55
N GLY A 130 -3.07 -3.43 5.85
CA GLY A 130 -2.73 -4.61 6.67
C GLY A 130 -3.71 -5.77 6.50
N PHE A 131 -4.80 -5.59 5.75
CA PHE A 131 -5.73 -6.66 5.44
C PHE A 131 -5.18 -7.61 4.39
N LEU A 132 -5.36 -8.89 4.65
CA LEU A 132 -5.04 -10.02 3.80
C LEU A 132 -6.35 -10.71 3.41
N MET A 133 -6.35 -11.35 2.26
CA MET A 133 -7.43 -12.18 1.79
C MET A 133 -6.87 -13.51 1.29
N ASP A 134 -7.39 -14.59 1.86
CA ASP A 134 -7.08 -15.97 1.48
C ASP A 134 -8.39 -16.76 1.30
N SER A 135 -8.28 -18.07 1.06
CA SER A 135 -9.45 -18.97 0.91
C SER A 135 -10.38 -18.98 2.13
N SER A 136 -9.89 -18.57 3.32
CA SER A 136 -10.69 -18.47 4.54
C SER A 136 -11.39 -17.12 4.70
N GLY A 137 -11.10 -16.14 3.84
CA GLY A 137 -11.71 -14.83 3.80
C GLY A 137 -10.74 -13.68 4.11
N ILE A 138 -11.30 -12.53 4.52
CA ILE A 138 -10.51 -11.33 4.83
C ILE A 138 -10.16 -11.31 6.32
N ARG A 139 -8.88 -11.11 6.63
CA ARG A 139 -8.37 -10.95 8.00
C ARG A 139 -7.27 -9.90 8.05
N TYR A 140 -6.97 -9.41 9.25
CA TYR A 140 -5.85 -8.49 9.45
C TYR A 140 -4.57 -9.27 9.73
N SER A 141 -3.45 -8.84 9.15
CA SER A 141 -2.14 -9.47 9.33
C SER A 141 -1.67 -9.45 10.79
N SER A 142 -0.86 -10.44 11.12
CA SER A 142 -0.11 -10.58 12.37
C SER A 142 1.37 -10.24 12.24
N MET A 143 1.81 -9.87 11.04
CA MET A 143 3.19 -9.48 10.72
C MET A 143 3.22 -8.09 10.09
N THR A 144 2.56 -7.13 10.74
CA THR A 144 2.47 -5.76 10.24
C THR A 144 3.74 -4.94 10.50
N GLY A 145 4.52 -5.35 11.49
CA GLY A 145 5.62 -4.56 12.03
C GLY A 145 5.17 -3.43 12.92
N THR A 146 3.90 -3.41 13.33
CA THR A 146 3.35 -2.34 14.15
C THR A 146 3.06 -2.76 15.58
N TYR A 147 2.71 -1.80 16.43
CA TYR A 147 2.27 -2.10 17.80
C TYR A 147 1.10 -3.10 17.83
N LEU A 148 0.31 -3.19 16.74
CA LEU A 148 -0.79 -4.14 16.58
C LEU A 148 -0.35 -5.61 16.71
N ASP A 149 0.91 -5.92 16.39
CA ASP A 149 1.45 -7.27 16.51
C ASP A 149 1.72 -7.67 17.97
N THR A 150 1.84 -6.68 18.86
CA THR A 150 2.09 -6.89 20.30
C THR A 150 0.81 -6.88 21.14
N LEU A 151 -0.33 -6.51 20.56
CA LEU A 151 -1.60 -6.41 21.27
C LEU A 151 -2.17 -7.79 21.63
N LYS A 152 -2.83 -7.87 22.79
CA LYS A 152 -3.65 -9.04 23.14
C LYS A 152 -4.84 -9.15 22.19
N SER A 153 -5.37 -10.37 22.01
CA SER A 153 -6.43 -10.64 21.03
C SER A 153 -7.67 -9.75 21.17
N SER A 154 -8.10 -9.38 22.38
CA SER A 154 -9.23 -8.48 22.60
C SER A 154 -8.95 -7.05 22.16
N GLN A 155 -7.76 -6.52 22.50
CA GLN A 155 -7.31 -5.18 22.09
C GLN A 155 -7.11 -5.11 20.57
N LYS A 156 -6.49 -6.15 20.00
CA LYS A 156 -6.26 -6.26 18.56
C LYS A 156 -7.58 -6.23 17.79
N LYS A 157 -8.61 -6.94 18.26
CA LYS A 157 -9.95 -6.86 17.66
C LYS A 157 -10.51 -5.44 17.69
N GLY A 158 -10.36 -4.73 18.82
CA GLY A 158 -10.78 -3.33 18.95
C GLY A 158 -10.10 -2.41 17.92
N GLU A 159 -8.79 -2.53 17.77
CA GLU A 159 -8.04 -1.76 16.76
C GLU A 159 -8.43 -2.12 15.34
N ILE A 160 -8.62 -3.41 15.02
CA ILE A 160 -9.10 -3.83 13.70
C ILE A 160 -10.47 -3.22 13.41
N PHE A 161 -11.38 -3.17 14.38
CA PHE A 161 -12.68 -2.51 14.20
C PHE A 161 -12.54 -1.01 13.95
N ARG A 162 -11.63 -0.32 14.65
CA ARG A 162 -11.34 1.08 14.37
C ARG A 162 -10.83 1.28 12.94
N ILE A 163 -9.88 0.45 12.50
CA ILE A 163 -9.33 0.54 11.13
C ILE A 163 -10.44 0.31 10.09
N ILE A 164 -11.35 -0.63 10.33
CA ILE A 164 -12.51 -0.86 9.45
C ILE A 164 -13.43 0.38 9.40
N ASP A 165 -13.73 0.99 10.55
CA ASP A 165 -14.52 2.22 10.62
C ASP A 165 -13.83 3.39 9.90
N ASP A 166 -12.50 3.51 10.03
CA ASP A 166 -11.70 4.47 9.29
C ASP A 166 -11.77 4.22 7.77
N MET A 167 -11.67 2.97 7.31
CA MET A 167 -11.82 2.63 5.89
C MET A 167 -13.20 3.01 5.34
N ASN A 168 -14.27 2.79 6.11
CA ASN A 168 -15.63 3.21 5.73
C ASN A 168 -15.77 4.73 5.60
N LYS A 169 -14.95 5.49 6.33
CA LYS A 169 -14.86 6.96 6.27
C LYS A 169 -13.83 7.45 5.25
N MET A 170 -13.25 6.55 4.45
CA MET A 170 -12.15 6.85 3.51
C MET A 170 -10.96 7.52 4.21
N GLN A 171 -10.61 7.08 5.41
CA GLN A 171 -9.48 7.60 6.18
C GLN A 171 -8.55 6.47 6.67
N THR A 172 -7.29 6.80 6.94
CA THR A 172 -6.29 5.82 7.42
C THR A 172 -5.12 6.55 8.09
N ASN A 173 -4.33 5.82 8.89
CA ASN A 173 -3.04 6.28 9.39
C ASN A 173 -1.89 5.70 8.56
N LEU A 174 -0.84 6.49 8.40
CA LEU A 174 0.48 6.01 7.99
C LEU A 174 1.12 5.24 9.14
N THR A 175 1.74 4.11 8.82
CA THR A 175 2.49 3.28 9.75
C THR A 175 3.98 3.49 9.43
N THR A 176 4.67 4.27 10.25
CA THR A 176 6.08 4.63 10.01
C THR A 176 7.02 3.64 10.70
N ILE A 177 7.00 2.36 10.29
CA ILE A 177 7.88 1.34 10.87
C ILE A 177 8.73 0.70 9.77
N GLY A 178 10.01 0.46 10.10
CA GLY A 178 11.07 0.10 9.16
C GLY A 178 12.15 1.18 8.97
N GLY A 179 12.06 2.31 9.69
CA GLY A 179 12.99 3.43 9.53
C GLY A 179 12.67 4.35 8.34
N LEU A 180 11.63 4.03 7.55
CA LEU A 180 11.16 4.84 6.44
C LEU A 180 10.56 6.15 6.96
N LYS A 181 11.27 7.25 6.72
CA LYS A 181 10.83 8.58 7.13
C LYS A 181 9.70 9.04 6.21
N ILE A 182 8.70 9.72 6.75
CA ILE A 182 7.59 10.29 5.95
C ILE A 182 8.05 11.28 4.86
N GLU A 183 9.30 11.73 5.00
CA GLU A 183 10.03 12.61 4.10
C GLU A 183 10.60 11.87 2.89
N GLU A 184 10.58 10.54 2.89
CA GLU A 184 11.06 9.75 1.78
C GLU A 184 10.08 9.84 0.61
N PRO A 185 10.55 10.20 -0.61
CA PRO A 185 9.73 10.37 -1.80
C PRO A 185 8.82 9.18 -2.06
N TYR A 186 9.28 7.98 -1.68
CA TYR A 186 8.49 6.76 -1.77
C TYR A 186 7.21 6.81 -0.93
N ILE A 187 7.32 7.11 0.37
CA ILE A 187 6.17 7.21 1.28
C ILE A 187 5.23 8.33 0.83
N VAL A 188 5.78 9.45 0.38
CA VAL A 188 4.95 10.55 -0.07
C VAL A 188 4.26 10.21 -1.39
N GLY A 189 4.94 9.54 -2.31
CA GLY A 189 4.33 8.99 -3.52
C GLY A 189 3.13 8.10 -3.20
N ARG A 190 3.23 7.24 -2.17
CA ARG A 190 2.10 6.44 -1.67
C ARG A 190 0.96 7.30 -1.11
N VAL A 191 1.27 8.30 -0.28
CA VAL A 191 0.26 9.25 0.25
C VAL A 191 -0.46 9.98 -0.88
N LEU A 192 0.27 10.46 -1.88
CA LEU A 192 -0.30 11.16 -3.03
C LEU A 192 -1.14 10.24 -3.90
N LYS A 193 -0.70 8.99 -4.13
CA LYS A 193 -1.51 7.97 -4.81
C LYS A 193 -2.85 7.82 -4.11
N MET A 194 -2.89 7.84 -2.77
CA MET A 194 -4.10 7.69 -1.95
C MET A 194 -5.01 8.92 -1.96
N ILE A 195 -4.47 10.12 -1.81
CA ILE A 195 -5.25 11.38 -1.79
C ILE A 195 -5.85 11.68 -3.17
N ASN A 196 -5.14 11.34 -4.25
CA ASN A 196 -5.57 11.62 -5.62
C ASN A 196 -6.46 10.52 -6.25
N ARG A 197 -6.84 9.48 -5.49
CA ARG A 197 -7.81 8.49 -5.98
C ARG A 197 -9.17 9.14 -6.27
N LYS A 198 -9.98 8.50 -7.13
CA LYS A 198 -11.36 8.93 -7.44
C LYS A 198 -12.18 9.19 -6.17
N SER A 199 -12.02 8.33 -5.16
CA SER A 199 -12.41 8.62 -3.79
C SER A 199 -11.16 8.91 -2.97
N SER A 200 -10.92 10.21 -2.75
CA SER A 200 -9.77 10.69 -2.01
C SER A 200 -9.75 10.16 -0.58
N TRP A 201 -8.63 9.54 -0.21
CA TRP A 201 -8.40 9.14 1.17
C TRP A 201 -7.89 10.30 2.03
N LYS A 202 -8.34 10.37 3.27
CA LYS A 202 -7.78 11.25 4.29
C LYS A 202 -6.72 10.51 5.09
N ILE A 203 -5.49 10.99 5.05
CA ILE A 203 -4.42 10.48 5.89
C ILE A 203 -4.41 11.25 7.20
N LEU A 204 -4.78 10.59 8.31
CA LEU A 204 -5.09 11.25 9.58
C LEU A 204 -3.85 11.85 10.27
N ASN A 205 -2.74 11.13 10.22
CA ASN A 205 -1.45 11.50 10.79
C ASN A 205 -0.45 12.01 9.72
N ALA A 206 -0.94 12.50 8.58
CA ALA A 206 -0.06 13.14 7.60
C ALA A 206 0.51 14.46 8.15
N PRO A 207 1.79 14.75 7.91
CA PRO A 207 2.48 15.94 8.41
C PRO A 207 2.13 17.19 7.58
N PHE A 208 1.28 17.01 6.57
CA PHE A 208 0.76 18.07 5.74
C PHE A 208 -0.75 17.95 5.58
N LYS A 209 -1.40 19.10 5.39
CA LYS A 209 -2.84 19.20 5.22
C LYS A 209 -3.15 19.80 3.87
N PHE A 210 -4.08 19.18 3.15
CA PHE A 210 -4.61 19.78 1.93
C PHE A 210 -5.44 21.03 2.28
N GLN A 211 -5.28 22.10 1.51
CA GLN A 211 -6.06 23.32 1.67
C GLN A 211 -6.63 23.78 0.33
N LYS A 212 -7.87 24.29 0.35
CA LYS A 212 -8.62 24.75 -0.83
C LYS A 212 -8.82 26.28 -0.86
N ARG A 213 -8.09 27.03 -0.04
CA ARG A 213 -8.24 28.49 0.08
C ARG A 213 -7.09 29.19 -0.63
N ASN A 214 -7.26 30.48 -0.93
CA ASN A 214 -6.17 31.30 -1.43
C ASN A 214 -5.11 31.48 -0.32
N PHE A 215 -3.84 31.35 -0.68
CA PHE A 215 -2.72 31.56 0.23
C PHE A 215 -1.51 32.06 -0.55
N ILE A 216 -0.54 32.65 0.15
CA ILE A 216 0.76 32.98 -0.43
C ILE A 216 1.65 31.76 -0.30
N CYS A 217 2.14 31.25 -1.42
CA CYS A 217 3.06 30.11 -1.44
C CYS A 217 4.41 30.53 -0.83
N LYS A 218 4.91 29.77 0.14
CA LYS A 218 6.19 30.04 0.80
C LYS A 218 7.39 29.89 -0.14
N CYS A 219 7.27 29.07 -1.18
CA CYS A 219 8.37 28.79 -2.11
C CYS A 219 8.54 29.88 -3.17
N CYS A 220 7.47 30.22 -3.90
CA CYS A 220 7.52 31.20 -4.98
C CYS A 220 7.04 32.61 -4.58
N ASN A 221 6.48 32.77 -3.37
CA ASN A 221 5.88 34.01 -2.87
C ASN A 221 4.70 34.53 -3.72
N GLU A 222 4.11 33.68 -4.55
CA GLU A 222 2.93 34.00 -5.36
C GLU A 222 1.64 33.62 -4.63
N ILE A 223 0.55 34.31 -4.97
CA ILE A 223 -0.79 33.93 -4.51
C ILE A 223 -1.22 32.67 -5.27
N SER A 224 -1.37 31.57 -4.55
CA SER A 224 -2.07 30.41 -5.07
C SER A 224 -3.57 30.66 -4.97
N PHE A 225 -4.23 30.83 -6.12
CA PHE A 225 -5.70 30.93 -6.21
C PHE A 225 -6.39 29.56 -6.26
N LYS A 226 -5.60 28.48 -6.19
CA LYS A 226 -6.05 27.10 -6.29
C LYS A 226 -5.90 26.41 -4.92
N SER A 227 -6.14 25.11 -4.91
CA SER A 227 -5.77 24.25 -3.78
C SER A 227 -4.27 24.00 -3.71
N GLY A 228 -3.73 23.81 -2.50
CA GLY A 228 -2.35 23.39 -2.25
C GLY A 228 -2.20 22.64 -0.93
N TYR A 229 -1.02 22.71 -0.33
CA TYR A 229 -0.68 21.95 0.88
C TYR A 229 -0.11 22.86 1.96
N LYS A 230 -0.49 22.60 3.21
CA LYS A 230 0.07 23.24 4.39
C LYS A 230 1.01 22.26 5.08
N VAL A 231 2.24 22.69 5.34
CA VAL A 231 3.28 21.94 6.07
C VAL A 231 3.71 22.79 7.26
N GLY A 232 3.43 22.32 8.48
CA GLY A 232 3.55 23.17 9.68
C GLY A 232 2.72 24.45 9.54
N ASP A 233 3.36 25.61 9.60
CA ASP A 233 2.74 26.92 9.39
C ASP A 233 2.80 27.42 7.94
N PHE A 234 3.60 26.79 7.09
CA PHE A 234 3.83 27.24 5.73
C PHE A 234 2.84 26.64 4.75
N SER A 235 2.49 27.43 3.74
CA SER A 235 1.59 27.05 2.65
C SER A 235 2.37 26.94 1.36
N TYR A 236 2.08 25.92 0.57
CA TYR A 236 2.73 25.62 -0.69
C TYR A 236 1.68 25.41 -1.77
N ASP A 237 1.86 26.04 -2.92
CA ASP A 237 1.12 25.62 -4.11
C ASP A 237 1.49 24.17 -4.46
N LYS A 238 0.69 23.50 -5.28
CA LYS A 238 0.91 22.09 -5.59
C LYS A 238 2.28 21.82 -6.20
N GLU A 239 2.70 22.65 -7.15
CA GLU A 239 3.94 22.44 -7.91
C GLU A 239 5.15 22.65 -7.01
N CYS A 240 5.18 23.75 -6.25
CA CYS A 240 6.20 24.02 -5.26
C CYS A 240 6.24 22.98 -4.14
N PHE A 241 5.07 22.50 -3.69
CA PHE A 241 5.02 21.40 -2.73
C PHE A 241 5.71 20.16 -3.29
N PHE A 242 5.34 19.74 -4.51
CA PHE A 242 5.96 18.56 -5.13
C PHE A 242 7.45 18.75 -5.42
N ASP A 243 7.87 19.92 -5.89
CA ASP A 243 9.27 20.21 -6.16
C ASP A 243 10.13 20.10 -4.89
N LYS A 244 9.72 20.79 -3.81
CA LYS A 244 10.39 20.71 -2.50
C LYS A 244 10.42 19.29 -1.95
N LEU A 245 9.32 18.56 -2.14
CA LEU A 245 9.18 17.18 -1.69
C LEU A 245 10.18 16.26 -2.39
N TYR A 246 10.26 16.30 -3.72
CA TYR A 246 11.18 15.49 -4.50
C TYR A 246 12.65 15.86 -4.25
N LYS A 247 12.92 17.10 -3.86
CA LYS A 247 14.24 17.58 -3.44
C LYS A 247 14.57 17.35 -1.97
N PHE A 248 13.69 16.68 -1.20
CA PHE A 248 13.86 16.44 0.24
C PHE A 248 14.02 17.70 1.10
N GLU A 249 13.47 18.84 0.66
CA GLU A 249 13.68 20.13 1.33
C GLU A 249 12.80 20.33 2.56
N PHE A 250 11.74 19.54 2.72
CA PHE A 250 10.86 19.61 3.88
C PHE A 250 11.49 19.09 5.18
N LYS A 251 12.63 18.38 5.12
CA LYS A 251 13.37 17.89 6.30
C LYS A 251 13.64 18.98 7.35
N ARG A 252 13.84 20.22 6.90
CA ARG A 252 14.11 21.36 7.80
C ARG A 252 12.85 21.95 8.42
N GLU A 253 11.71 21.74 7.79
CA GLU A 253 10.42 22.34 8.15
C GLU A 253 9.51 21.37 8.93
N LEU A 254 9.76 20.07 8.81
CA LEU A 254 9.04 18.97 9.45
C LEU A 254 9.65 18.54 10.80
N ASN A 255 10.33 19.42 11.53
CA ASN A 255 10.82 19.13 12.89
C ASN A 255 9.62 18.89 13.84
N PHE A 256 9.03 17.70 13.81
CA PHE A 256 7.90 17.30 14.65
C PHE A 256 8.37 16.82 16.02
N VAL A 257 7.68 17.28 17.05
CA VAL A 257 7.64 16.66 18.38
C VAL A 257 6.39 15.79 18.42
N ILE A 258 6.55 14.49 18.66
CA ILE A 258 5.45 13.55 18.97
C ILE A 258 5.75 13.04 20.38
N ASP A 259 4.76 13.10 21.27
CA ASP A 259 4.82 12.61 22.67
C ASP A 259 6.01 13.14 23.50
N GLU A 260 6.22 14.46 23.49
CA GLU A 260 7.26 15.17 24.27
C GLU A 260 8.72 14.76 23.97
N GLN A 261 8.93 13.82 23.05
CA GLN A 261 10.26 13.45 22.59
C GLN A 261 10.67 14.33 21.40
N LYS A 262 11.75 15.07 21.61
CA LYS A 262 12.46 15.77 20.54
C LYS A 262 13.17 14.72 19.70
N LEU A 263 12.58 14.32 18.58
CA LEU A 263 13.27 13.48 17.61
C LEU A 263 14.37 14.31 16.94
N SER A 264 15.58 14.24 17.50
CA SER A 264 16.80 14.66 16.79
C SER A 264 17.16 13.56 15.80
N PHE A 265 16.91 13.81 14.52
CA PHE A 265 17.28 12.89 13.45
C PHE A 265 18.72 13.19 13.03
N ILE A 266 19.61 12.21 13.18
CA ILE A 266 20.89 12.15 12.46
C ILE A 266 20.59 11.84 10.98
#